data_AF-D3IGR5-F1
#
_entry.id   AF-D3IGR5-F1
#
_cell.length_a   1.000
_cell.length_b   1.000
_cell.length_c   1.000
_cell.angle_alpha   90.00
_cell.angle_beta   90.00
_cell.angle_gamma   90.00
#
_symmetry.space_group_name_H-M   'P 1'
#
loop_
_entity.id
_entity.type
_entity.pdbx_description
1 polymer ?
#
loop_
_entity_poly.entity_id
_entity_poly.type
_entity_poly.pdbx_seq_one_letter_code
_entity_poly.pdbx_strand_id
1 'polypeptide(L)'
;MAKVAIKNENITSFGGIYHIMDVFSKLGFEKLTESVLGKRGSSGKAFSHGSILGSLFFSYLCGGECLEDINALIGQFKQRPDTLLPGADTVGRGLKELAEKNIVYKSETSDKSYSFNTAQKLNTLLLRMIRRMGLIK
;
A
#
# COMPACT_ATOMS: atom_id res chain seq x y z
N MET A 1 5.89 26.98 -31.97
CA MET A 1 5.29 25.70 -32.39
C MET A 1 4.42 25.19 -31.25
N ALA A 2 3.11 25.04 -31.46
CA ALA A 2 2.20 24.51 -30.44
C ALA A 2 2.34 22.98 -30.39
N LYS A 3 2.58 22.43 -29.20
CA LYS A 3 2.73 20.99 -28.97
C LYS A 3 1.35 20.33 -29.16
N VAL A 4 1.17 19.61 -30.26
CA VAL A 4 -0.06 18.85 -30.52
C VAL A 4 -0.09 17.67 -29.55
N ALA A 5 -0.89 17.77 -28.49
CA ALA A 5 -1.19 16.65 -27.61
C ALA A 5 -2.27 15.80 -28.26
N ILE A 6 -1.88 14.68 -28.89
CA ILE A 6 -2.83 13.70 -29.42
C ILE A 6 -3.40 12.94 -28.20
N LYS A 7 -4.54 13.40 -27.68
CA LYS A 7 -5.30 12.69 -26.66
C LYS A 7 -6.32 11.80 -27.36
N ASN A 8 -6.16 10.48 -27.26
CA ASN A 8 -7.19 9.53 -27.61
C ASN A 8 -8.07 9.34 -26.37
N GLU A 9 -9.39 9.58 -26.48
CA GLU A 9 -10.33 9.45 -25.35
C GLU A 9 -10.33 8.05 -24.74
N ASN A 10 -9.91 7.03 -25.51
CA ASN A 10 -9.85 5.64 -25.08
C ASN A 10 -8.52 5.24 -24.40
N ILE A 11 -7.51 6.12 -24.38
CA ILE A 11 -6.21 5.84 -23.74
C ILE A 11 -6.16 6.56 -22.40
N THR A 12 -6.36 5.80 -21.32
CA THR A 12 -6.06 6.28 -19.97
C THR A 12 -4.55 6.33 -19.75
N SER A 13 -4.03 7.45 -19.23
CA SER A 13 -2.64 7.57 -18.79
C SER A 13 -2.29 6.57 -17.67
N PHE A 14 -3.31 5.97 -17.04
CA PHE A 14 -3.20 5.01 -15.94
C PHE A 14 -3.45 3.56 -16.38
N GLY A 15 -3.50 3.26 -17.68
CA GLY A 15 -3.70 1.87 -18.15
C GLY A 15 -2.66 0.87 -17.60
N GLY A 16 -1.42 1.33 -17.39
CA GLY A 16 -0.35 0.53 -16.79
C GLY A 16 -0.64 0.10 -15.34
N ILE A 17 -1.25 0.97 -14.52
CA ILE A 17 -1.54 0.62 -13.12
C ILE A 17 -2.62 -0.46 -13.04
N TYR A 18 -3.58 -0.51 -13.96
CA TYR A 18 -4.61 -1.55 -13.97
C TYR A 18 -4.01 -2.94 -14.16
N HIS A 19 -3.00 -3.07 -15.03
CA HIS A 19 -2.27 -4.32 -15.19
C HIS A 19 -1.57 -4.73 -13.88
N ILE A 20 -0.93 -3.79 -13.19
CA ILE A 20 -0.29 -4.06 -11.89
C ILE A 20 -1.33 -4.49 -10.84
N MET A 21 -2.49 -3.85 -10.79
CA MET A 21 -3.58 -4.22 -9.89
C MET A 21 -4.09 -5.65 -10.17
N ASP A 22 -4.17 -6.05 -11.44
CA ASP A 22 -4.54 -7.42 -11.82
C ASP A 22 -3.47 -8.44 -11.39
N VAL A 23 -2.18 -8.11 -11.53
CA VAL A 23 -1.09 -8.95 -11.02
C VAL A 23 -1.18 -9.09 -9.50
N PHE A 24 -1.42 -8.00 -8.77
CA PHE A 24 -1.63 -8.02 -7.32
C PHE A 24 -2.79 -8.94 -6.90
N SER A 25 -3.91 -8.87 -7.63
CA SER A 25 -5.07 -9.73 -7.40
C SER A 25 -4.74 -11.21 -7.68
N LYS A 26 -4.10 -11.51 -8.82
CA LYS A 26 -3.71 -12.87 -9.23
C LYS A 26 -2.73 -13.52 -8.25
N LEU A 27 -1.80 -12.74 -7.67
CA LEU A 27 -0.86 -13.23 -6.65
C LEU A 27 -1.51 -13.47 -5.29
N GLY A 28 -2.78 -13.13 -5.12
CA GLY A 28 -3.55 -13.36 -3.89
C GLY A 28 -3.04 -12.53 -2.71
N PHE A 29 -2.47 -11.35 -2.98
CA PHE A 29 -1.88 -10.51 -1.94
C PHE A 29 -2.89 -9.99 -0.91
N GLU A 30 -4.15 -9.83 -1.29
CA GLU A 30 -5.20 -9.47 -0.32
C GLU A 30 -5.37 -10.55 0.76
N LYS A 31 -5.59 -11.80 0.34
CA LYS A 31 -5.67 -12.95 1.25
C LYS A 31 -4.39 -13.14 2.06
N LEU A 32 -3.23 -12.96 1.43
CA LEU A 32 -1.94 -13.05 2.12
C LEU A 32 -1.82 -11.98 3.21
N THR A 33 -2.19 -10.74 2.90
CA THR A 33 -2.13 -9.62 3.84
C THR A 33 -3.03 -9.88 5.04
N GLU A 34 -4.27 -10.30 4.82
CA GLU A 34 -5.19 -10.66 5.90
C GLU A 34 -4.66 -11.83 6.74
N SER A 35 -4.00 -12.82 6.13
CA SER A 35 -3.40 -13.94 6.87
C SER A 35 -2.24 -13.55 7.79
N VAL A 36 -1.54 -12.43 7.50
CA VAL A 36 -0.37 -11.98 8.28
C VAL A 36 -0.74 -10.86 9.25
N LEU A 37 -1.53 -9.89 8.80
CA LEU A 37 -1.88 -8.70 9.57
C LEU A 37 -3.23 -8.85 10.30
N GLY A 38 -4.02 -9.86 9.93
CA GLY A 38 -5.36 -10.06 10.44
C GLY A 38 -6.40 -9.15 9.79
N LYS A 39 -7.66 -9.42 10.13
CA LYS A 39 -8.81 -8.62 9.67
C LYS A 39 -8.79 -7.25 10.35
N ARG A 40 -9.08 -6.21 9.56
CA ARG A 40 -9.21 -4.83 10.06
C ARG A 40 -10.64 -4.54 10.50
N GLY A 41 -10.79 -4.02 11.71
CA GLY A 41 -12.08 -3.68 12.31
C GLY A 41 -12.95 -4.89 12.66
N SER A 42 -13.88 -4.70 13.60
CA SER A 42 -14.80 -5.75 14.07
C SER A 42 -16.09 -5.82 13.26
N SER A 43 -16.50 -4.73 12.62
CA SER A 43 -17.82 -4.58 11.99
C SER A 43 -17.93 -5.14 10.57
N GLY A 44 -16.82 -5.60 9.97
CA GLY A 44 -16.76 -6.05 8.57
C GLY A 44 -16.96 -4.93 7.52
N LYS A 45 -17.22 -3.69 7.94
CA LYS A 45 -17.39 -2.52 7.07
C LYS A 45 -16.09 -1.74 6.85
N ALA A 46 -15.04 -2.08 7.58
CA ALA A 46 -13.74 -1.43 7.43
C ALA A 46 -13.00 -1.99 6.22
N PHE A 47 -12.31 -1.10 5.51
CA PHE A 47 -11.33 -1.51 4.50
C PHE A 47 -10.27 -2.42 5.11
N SER A 48 -9.92 -3.49 4.40
CA SER A 48 -8.89 -4.45 4.83
C SER A 48 -7.50 -3.80 4.84
N HIS A 49 -6.56 -4.38 5.59
CA HIS A 49 -5.16 -3.94 5.51
C HIS A 49 -4.59 -4.07 4.09
N GLY A 50 -5.08 -5.04 3.31
CA GLY A 50 -4.72 -5.19 1.89
C GLY A 50 -5.15 -3.98 1.06
N SER A 51 -6.38 -3.48 1.24
CA SER A 51 -6.86 -2.28 0.55
C SER A 51 -6.11 -1.00 1.00
N ILE A 52 -5.76 -0.90 2.29
CA ILE A 52 -4.97 0.22 2.83
C ILE A 52 -3.59 0.28 2.16
N LEU A 53 -2.87 -0.85 2.17
CA LEU A 53 -1.55 -0.96 1.53
C LEU A 53 -1.64 -0.81 0.02
N GLY A 54 -2.70 -1.35 -0.61
CA GLY A 54 -2.96 -1.21 -2.04
C GLY A 54 -3.13 0.25 -2.47
N SER A 55 -4.00 1.02 -1.80
CA SER A 55 -4.15 2.46 -2.08
C SER A 55 -2.83 3.21 -2.01
N LEU A 56 -2.04 2.95 -0.95
CA LEU A 56 -0.75 3.58 -0.77
C LEU A 56 0.23 3.20 -1.88
N PHE A 57 0.37 1.90 -2.14
CA PHE A 57 1.31 1.37 -3.11
C PHE A 57 1.01 1.81 -4.54
N PHE A 58 -0.26 1.74 -4.96
CA PHE A 58 -0.67 2.19 -6.29
C PHE A 58 -0.49 3.70 -6.47
N SER A 59 -0.71 4.48 -5.41
CA SER A 59 -0.43 5.92 -5.42
C SER A 59 1.06 6.20 -5.69
N TYR A 60 1.96 5.52 -4.96
CA TYR A 60 3.40 5.68 -5.18
C TYR A 60 3.85 5.24 -6.58
N LEU A 61 3.33 4.14 -7.11
CA LEU A 61 3.64 3.70 -8.48
C LEU A 61 3.17 4.69 -9.55
N CYS A 62 2.16 5.49 -9.23
CA CYS A 62 1.64 6.56 -10.08
C CYS A 62 2.34 7.91 -9.85
N GLY A 63 3.42 7.95 -9.05
CA GLY A 63 4.18 9.17 -8.77
C GLY A 63 3.62 10.03 -7.65
N GLY A 64 2.71 9.51 -6.81
CA GLY A 64 2.31 10.20 -5.59
C GLY A 64 3.46 10.26 -4.59
N GLU A 65 3.60 11.40 -3.91
CA GLU A 65 4.67 11.67 -2.94
C GLU A 65 4.13 11.87 -1.52
N CYS A 66 2.82 12.15 -1.39
CA CYS A 66 2.13 12.34 -0.13
C CYS A 66 0.85 11.49 -0.04
N LEU A 67 0.28 11.36 1.18
CA LEU A 67 -0.94 10.56 1.36
C LEU A 67 -2.13 11.19 0.63
N GLU A 68 -2.16 12.50 0.55
CA GLU A 68 -3.22 13.30 -0.07
C GLU A 68 -3.35 13.01 -1.57
N ASP A 69 -2.25 12.63 -2.25
CA ASP A 69 -2.26 12.25 -3.67
C ASP A 69 -3.18 11.05 -3.95
N ILE A 70 -3.40 10.18 -2.95
CA ILE A 70 -4.36 9.08 -3.05
C ILE A 70 -5.74 9.62 -3.45
N ASN A 71 -6.18 10.75 -2.89
CA ASN A 71 -7.49 11.31 -3.20
C ASN A 71 -7.58 11.84 -4.64
N ALA A 72 -6.47 12.32 -5.21
CA ALA A 72 -6.42 12.74 -6.61
C ALA A 72 -6.42 11.54 -7.56
N LEU A 73 -5.78 10.44 -7.17
CA LEU A 73 -5.62 9.25 -8.01
C LEU A 73 -6.78 8.25 -7.91
N ILE A 74 -7.54 8.26 -6.81
CA ILE A 74 -8.59 7.26 -6.56
C ILE A 74 -9.68 7.26 -7.64
N GLY A 75 -9.98 8.42 -8.23
CA GLY A 75 -10.93 8.54 -9.33
C GLY A 75 -10.48 7.78 -10.57
N GLN A 76 -9.16 7.74 -10.83
CA GLN A 76 -8.57 6.97 -11.91
C GLN A 76 -8.62 5.48 -11.59
N PHE A 77 -8.22 5.08 -10.38
CA PHE A 77 -8.27 3.67 -9.97
C PHE A 77 -9.67 3.07 -10.08
N LYS A 78 -10.72 3.85 -9.78
CA LYS A 78 -12.13 3.44 -9.91
C LYS A 78 -12.60 3.19 -11.34
N GLN A 79 -11.87 3.63 -12.36
CA GLN A 79 -12.22 3.30 -13.76
C GLN A 79 -11.95 1.82 -14.06
N ARG A 80 -11.06 1.16 -13.30
CA ARG A 80 -10.93 -0.30 -13.36
C ARG A 80 -12.13 -0.95 -12.65
N PRO A 81 -12.89 -1.83 -13.31
CA PRO A 81 -14.03 -2.52 -12.72
C PRO A 81 -13.70 -3.18 -11.37
N ASP A 82 -14.69 -3.21 -10.48
CA ASP A 82 -14.62 -3.83 -9.15
C ASP A 82 -13.50 -3.29 -8.25
N THR A 83 -12.99 -2.09 -8.53
CA THR A 83 -11.96 -1.45 -7.71
C THR A 83 -12.61 -0.62 -6.60
N LEU A 84 -12.45 -1.08 -5.36
CA LEU A 84 -12.85 -0.35 -4.16
C LEU A 84 -11.62 -0.10 -3.26
N LEU A 85 -11.12 1.13 -3.29
CA LEU A 85 -9.95 1.55 -2.54
C LEU A 85 -10.30 2.68 -1.55
N PRO A 86 -9.66 2.72 -0.36
CA PRO A 86 -9.82 3.82 0.59
C PRO A 86 -9.05 5.08 0.15
N GLY A 87 -9.58 6.25 0.53
CA GLY A 87 -8.89 7.54 0.41
C GLY A 87 -7.85 7.79 1.51
N ALA A 88 -7.16 8.93 1.40
CA ALA A 88 -6.00 9.29 2.23
C ALA A 88 -6.26 9.19 3.74
N ASP A 89 -7.39 9.72 4.23
CA ASP A 89 -7.70 9.77 5.67
C ASP A 89 -7.83 8.36 6.27
N THR A 90 -8.56 7.48 5.55
CA THR A 90 -8.73 6.08 5.93
C THR A 90 -7.41 5.33 5.86
N VAL A 91 -6.58 5.59 4.84
CA VAL A 91 -5.23 5.02 4.72
C VAL A 91 -4.36 5.44 5.90
N GLY A 92 -4.31 6.74 6.22
CA GLY A 92 -3.54 7.26 7.35
C GLY A 92 -3.93 6.63 8.69
N ARG A 93 -5.22 6.40 8.94
CA ARG A 93 -5.69 5.66 10.12
C ARG A 93 -5.21 4.21 10.11
N GLY A 94 -5.34 3.51 8.98
CA GLY A 94 -4.85 2.14 8.83
C GLY A 94 -3.33 2.03 9.04
N LEU A 95 -2.54 3.01 8.59
CA LEU A 95 -1.10 3.04 8.85
C LEU A 95 -0.78 3.25 10.33
N LYS A 96 -1.53 4.11 11.04
CA LYS A 96 -1.39 4.29 12.49
C LYS A 96 -1.70 3.01 13.27
N GLU A 97 -2.67 2.22 12.82
CA GLU A 97 -3.01 0.92 13.42
C GLU A 97 -1.89 -0.12 13.27
N LEU A 98 -1.09 -0.02 12.20
CA LEU A 98 0.06 -0.90 11.93
C LEU A 98 1.35 -0.45 12.62
N ALA A 99 1.37 0.73 13.24
CA ALA A 99 2.54 1.24 13.92
C ALA A 99 2.85 0.44 15.20
N GLU A 100 4.08 -0.02 15.33
CA GLU A 100 4.58 -0.67 16.54
C GLU A 100 5.38 0.32 17.41
N LYS A 101 5.49 0.06 18.71
CA LYS A 101 6.31 0.90 19.60
C LYS A 101 7.79 0.61 19.37
N ASN A 102 8.60 1.65 19.44
CA ASN A 102 10.06 1.50 19.39
C ASN A 102 10.57 0.78 20.64
N ILE A 103 11.58 -0.06 20.44
CA ILE A 103 12.45 -0.57 21.49
C ILE A 103 13.57 0.46 21.67
N VAL A 104 13.75 0.93 22.90
CA VAL A 104 14.80 1.90 23.25
C VAL A 104 15.93 1.17 23.95
N TYR A 105 17.11 1.18 23.35
CA TYR A 105 18.34 0.68 23.94
C TYR A 105 19.18 1.86 24.42
N LYS A 106 19.56 1.86 25.69
CA LYS A 106 20.47 2.86 26.26
C LYS A 106 21.88 2.26 26.32
N SER A 107 22.83 2.89 25.64
CA SER A 107 24.24 2.47 25.68
C SER A 107 24.83 2.76 27.07
N GLU A 108 25.39 1.73 27.69
CA GLU A 108 26.06 1.85 28.99
C GLU A 108 27.33 2.71 28.91
N THR A 109 28.00 2.73 27.76
CA THR A 109 29.29 3.41 27.59
C THR A 109 29.15 4.88 27.19
N SER A 110 28.12 5.22 26.41
CA SER A 110 27.97 6.58 25.88
C SER A 110 26.78 7.35 26.46
N ASP A 111 25.98 6.74 27.34
CA ASP A 111 24.72 7.27 27.90
C ASP A 111 23.67 7.67 26.82
N LYS A 112 23.88 7.27 25.57
CA LYS A 112 23.00 7.60 24.44
C LYS A 112 21.89 6.56 24.30
N SER A 113 20.70 7.03 23.96
CA SER A 113 19.54 6.19 23.67
C SER A 113 19.34 6.02 22.17
N TYR A 114 19.15 4.78 21.74
CA TYR A 114 18.89 4.39 20.36
C TYR A 114 17.51 3.75 20.29
N SER A 115 16.63 4.30 19.45
CA SER A 115 15.31 3.73 19.20
C SER A 115 15.34 2.93 17.91
N PHE A 116 14.82 1.71 17.94
CA PHE A 116 14.60 0.91 16.74
C PHE A 116 13.26 0.20 16.80
N ASN A 117 12.76 -0.19 15.63
CA ASN A 117 11.53 -0.94 15.50
C ASN A 117 11.75 -2.09 14.52
N THR A 118 11.44 -3.30 14.95
CA THR A 118 11.62 -4.48 14.09
C THR A 118 10.42 -4.75 13.19
N ALA A 119 9.25 -4.19 13.48
CA ALA A 119 8.00 -4.32 12.72
C ALA A 119 7.77 -5.74 12.18
N GLN A 120 7.84 -6.74 13.06
CA GLN A 120 7.97 -8.15 12.66
C GLN A 120 6.86 -8.63 11.73
N LYS A 121 5.61 -8.17 11.96
CA LYS A 121 4.47 -8.53 11.11
C LYS A 121 4.60 -7.99 9.69
N LEU A 122 5.02 -6.73 9.55
CA LEU A 122 5.23 -6.10 8.24
C LEU A 122 6.43 -6.71 7.52
N ASN A 123 7.53 -6.99 8.23
CA ASN A 123 8.68 -7.69 7.66
C ASN A 123 8.31 -9.11 7.18
N THR A 124 7.51 -9.84 7.96
CA THR A 124 6.98 -11.15 7.55
C THR A 124 6.09 -11.05 6.31
N LEU A 125 5.23 -10.04 6.24
CA LEU A 125 4.38 -9.80 5.08
C LEU A 125 5.24 -9.56 3.82
N LEU A 126 6.22 -8.66 3.89
CA LEU A 126 7.12 -8.35 2.77
C LEU A 126 7.85 -9.59 2.27
N LEU A 127 8.45 -10.37 3.17
CA LEU A 127 9.14 -11.62 2.80
C LEU A 127 8.19 -12.61 2.12
N ARG A 128 6.96 -12.77 2.64
CA ARG A 128 5.97 -13.66 2.02
C ARG A 128 5.50 -13.15 0.66
N MET A 129 5.38 -11.84 0.46
CA MET A 129 5.04 -11.24 -0.84
C MET A 129 6.15 -11.49 -1.86
N ILE A 130 7.41 -11.21 -1.50
CA ILE A 130 8.57 -11.42 -2.37
C ILE A 130 8.72 -12.91 -2.74
N ARG A 131 8.49 -13.82 -1.79
CA ARG A 131 8.44 -15.27 -2.07
C ARG A 131 7.31 -15.65 -3.01
N ARG A 132 6.10 -15.07 -2.84
CA ARG A 132 4.96 -15.27 -3.76
C ARG A 132 5.23 -14.76 -5.16
N MET A 133 6.07 -13.74 -5.31
CA MET A 133 6.55 -13.24 -6.60
C MET A 133 7.65 -14.11 -7.22
N GLY A 134 8.16 -15.12 -6.51
CA GLY A 134 9.26 -15.98 -6.99
C GLY A 134 10.64 -15.31 -6.96
N LEU A 135 10.79 -14.19 -6.24
CA LEU A 135 12.05 -13.46 -6.14
C LEU A 135 13.03 -14.08 -5.14
N ILE A 136 12.51 -14.85 -4.18
CA ILE A 136 13.28 -15.63 -3.21
C ILE A 136 12.65 -17.02 -3.06
N LYS A 137 13.46 -18.00 -2.62
CA LYS A 137 13.04 -19.39 -2.37
C LYS A 137 12.36 -19.53 -1.01
#